data_AF-A0A452DQU0-F1
#
_entry.id   AF-A0A452DQU0-F1
#
_cell.length_a   1.000
_cell.length_b   1.000
_cell.length_c   1.000
_cell.angle_alpha   90.00
_cell.angle_beta   90.00
_cell.angle_gamma   90.00
#
_symmetry.space_group_name_H-M   'P 1'
#
loop_
_entity.id
_entity.type
_entity.pdbx_description
1 polymer ?
#
loop_
_entity_poly.entity_id
_entity_poly.type
_entity_poly.pdbx_seq_one_letter_code
_entity_poly.pdbx_strand_id
1 'polypeptide(L)'
;MVQLDCIQEVQVSCTWNLSTLATFAPLLGEMSNLQGLRLSHVHVSAFKKQEHDHVVQITSQFRRLGHLRDLHLESPSFLEGCLDQMLRCLKSPLDSLSITKCWLRDSDLTHLSQSPDISQLKSLDLSGVSMTDFRPELLQVLLEKVAATLQDLDLDVCGITDSQLEACLPALSRCSQLRSVSLCGNLLSTAGMEKLLRHTAVLPCLRQERYPAPQESYRPRGVLLEARLAQLRAQLLEILRDLGHPRIIWISLSPCPRCGEDVCHHMEPIVYSCPAPA
;
A
#
# COMPACT_ATOMS: atom_id res chain seq x y z
N MET A 1 -13.61 10.02 34.44
CA MET A 1 -12.68 8.94 34.03
C MET A 1 -13.29 8.26 32.82
N VAL A 2 -12.53 8.08 31.74
CA VAL A 2 -13.01 7.36 30.55
C VAL A 2 -12.84 5.86 30.79
N GLN A 3 -13.86 5.06 30.51
CA GLN A 3 -13.76 3.59 30.53
C GLN A 3 -13.02 3.17 29.26
N LEU A 4 -11.86 2.53 29.38
CA LEU A 4 -11.01 2.26 28.21
C LEU A 4 -11.56 1.12 27.34
N ASP A 5 -12.27 0.19 27.94
CA ASP A 5 -12.91 -0.94 27.27
C ASP A 5 -14.06 -0.52 26.34
N CYS A 6 -14.62 0.68 26.44
CA CYS A 6 -15.64 1.16 25.50
C CYS A 6 -15.06 1.85 24.26
N ILE A 7 -13.74 2.04 24.19
CA ILE A 7 -13.07 2.69 23.05
C ILE A 7 -12.99 1.72 21.87
N GLN A 8 -13.47 2.18 20.71
CA GLN A 8 -13.45 1.40 19.45
C GLN A 8 -12.43 1.92 18.44
N GLU A 9 -12.04 3.19 18.53
CA GLU A 9 -11.15 3.84 17.58
C GLU A 9 -10.11 4.66 18.32
N VAL A 10 -8.84 4.51 17.94
CA VAL A 10 -7.74 5.32 18.46
C VAL A 10 -6.95 5.87 17.29
N GLN A 11 -6.77 7.19 17.28
CA GLN A 11 -5.91 7.87 16.34
C GLN A 11 -4.87 8.71 17.08
N VAL A 12 -3.60 8.45 16.79
CA VAL A 12 -2.45 9.22 17.25
C VAL A 12 -1.79 9.84 16.03
N SER A 13 -2.02 11.13 15.82
CA SER A 13 -1.52 11.89 14.64
C SER A 13 -0.36 12.82 14.97
N CYS A 14 0.22 12.74 16.17
CA CYS A 14 1.31 13.61 16.59
C CYS A 14 2.63 12.86 16.69
N THR A 15 3.73 13.59 16.51
CA THR A 15 5.08 13.05 16.54
C THR A 15 5.40 12.50 17.93
N TRP A 16 5.37 11.18 18.09
CA TRP A 16 5.75 10.50 19.33
C TRP A 16 7.16 9.94 19.22
N ASN A 17 7.92 10.06 20.31
CA ASN A 17 9.09 9.22 20.46
C ASN A 17 8.64 7.81 20.89
N LEU A 18 9.49 6.82 20.65
CA LEU A 18 9.19 5.43 20.99
C LEU A 18 8.89 5.21 22.48
N SER A 19 9.54 5.96 23.40
CA SER A 19 9.30 5.82 24.84
C SER A 19 7.93 6.36 25.28
N THR A 20 7.43 7.42 24.64
CA THR A 20 6.06 7.94 24.83
C THR A 20 5.05 6.91 24.38
N LEU A 21 5.25 6.29 23.21
CA LEU A 21 4.39 5.19 22.76
C LEU A 21 4.46 4.00 23.72
N ALA A 22 5.64 3.63 24.21
CA ALA A 22 5.78 2.56 25.19
C ALA A 22 5.07 2.88 26.51
N THR A 23 5.12 4.13 26.96
CA THR A 23 4.38 4.59 28.16
C THR A 23 2.87 4.52 27.95
N PHE A 24 2.40 4.81 26.73
CA PHE A 24 0.99 4.70 26.36
C PHE A 24 0.53 3.26 26.14
N ALA A 25 1.42 2.36 25.72
CA ALA A 25 1.10 1.00 25.30
C ALA A 25 0.23 0.20 26.30
N PRO A 26 0.47 0.23 27.63
CA PRO A 26 -0.41 -0.47 28.57
C PRO A 26 -1.86 0.01 28.51
N LEU A 27 -2.10 1.31 28.31
CA LEU A 27 -3.45 1.86 28.17
C LEU A 27 -4.12 1.35 26.90
N LEU A 28 -3.36 1.28 25.79
CA LEU A 28 -3.84 0.69 24.55
C LEU A 28 -4.28 -0.77 24.77
N GLY A 29 -3.50 -1.54 25.54
CA GLY A 29 -3.83 -2.92 25.88
C GLY A 29 -5.10 -3.11 26.72
N GLU A 30 -5.58 -2.07 27.41
CA GLU A 30 -6.86 -2.11 28.15
C GLU A 30 -8.08 -1.79 27.27
N MET A 31 -7.85 -1.30 26.04
CA MET A 31 -8.90 -0.98 25.06
C MET A 31 -9.33 -2.25 24.30
N SER A 32 -9.89 -3.22 25.02
CA SER A 32 -10.17 -4.56 24.48
C SER A 32 -11.15 -4.59 23.30
N ASN A 33 -12.08 -3.61 23.21
CA ASN A 33 -13.04 -3.48 22.10
C ASN A 33 -12.55 -2.60 20.94
N LEU A 34 -11.26 -2.28 20.90
CA LEU A 34 -10.66 -1.50 19.81
C LEU A 34 -10.79 -2.24 18.48
N GLN A 35 -11.37 -1.57 17.49
CA GLN A 35 -11.56 -2.06 16.13
C GLN A 35 -10.61 -1.38 15.14
N GLY A 36 -10.33 -0.09 15.33
CA GLY A 36 -9.39 0.66 14.52
C GLY A 36 -8.28 1.32 15.34
N LEU A 37 -7.05 1.16 14.85
CA LEU A 37 -5.85 1.78 15.41
C LEU A 37 -5.07 2.51 14.33
N ARG A 38 -4.90 3.82 14.50
CA ARG A 38 -4.07 4.66 13.65
C ARG A 38 -2.92 5.26 14.46
N LEU A 39 -1.69 4.92 14.09
CA LEU A 39 -0.48 5.49 14.65
C LEU A 39 0.34 6.15 13.54
N SER A 40 0.57 7.45 13.64
CA SER A 40 1.39 8.20 12.68
C SER A 40 2.63 8.80 13.36
N HIS A 41 3.73 8.87 12.61
CA HIS A 41 4.94 9.63 12.97
C HIS A 41 5.58 9.23 14.31
N VAL A 42 5.79 7.92 14.51
CA VAL A 42 6.54 7.42 15.68
C VAL A 42 8.03 7.34 15.35
N HIS A 43 8.83 8.19 15.98
CA HIS A 43 10.28 8.25 15.77
C HIS A 43 11.05 7.42 16.80
N VAL A 44 12.01 6.67 16.29
CA VAL A 44 13.06 6.04 17.10
C VAL A 44 14.17 7.07 17.31
N SER A 45 14.61 7.24 18.55
CA SER A 45 15.80 8.06 18.83
C SER A 45 17.06 7.27 18.47
N ALA A 46 18.25 7.87 18.39
CA ALA A 46 19.44 7.13 17.98
C ALA A 46 19.65 5.84 18.82
N PHE A 47 19.73 4.70 18.11
CA PHE A 47 19.66 3.32 18.62
C PHE A 47 20.29 3.09 19.99
N LYS A 48 19.44 2.82 20.99
CA LYS A 48 19.86 2.38 22.34
C LYS A 48 19.20 1.04 22.66
N LYS A 49 19.89 0.19 23.42
CA LYS A 49 19.39 -1.14 23.87
C LYS A 49 17.97 -1.10 24.47
N GLN A 50 17.62 0.01 25.10
CA GLN A 50 16.31 0.29 25.70
C GLN A 50 15.14 0.30 24.67
N GLU A 51 15.42 0.48 23.38
CA GLU A 51 14.39 0.56 22.35
C GLU A 51 13.82 -0.80 21.98
N HIS A 52 14.60 -1.88 22.07
CA HIS A 52 14.08 -3.23 21.85
C HIS A 52 13.03 -3.60 22.92
N ASP A 53 13.29 -3.27 24.19
CA ASP A 53 12.33 -3.49 25.27
C ASP A 53 11.04 -2.71 25.03
N HIS A 54 11.14 -1.48 24.52
CA HIS A 54 9.96 -0.69 24.13
C HIS A 54 9.19 -1.33 22.97
N VAL A 55 9.87 -1.83 21.93
CA VAL A 55 9.21 -2.52 20.80
C VAL A 55 8.44 -3.74 21.30
N VAL A 56 9.05 -4.57 22.15
CA VAL A 56 8.38 -5.74 22.75
C VAL A 56 7.21 -5.30 23.63
N GLN A 57 7.38 -4.26 24.44
CA GLN A 57 6.32 -3.71 25.29
C GLN A 57 5.13 -3.22 24.46
N ILE A 58 5.36 -2.55 23.33
CA ILE A 58 4.32 -2.04 22.44
C ILE A 58 3.64 -3.19 21.69
N THR A 59 4.41 -4.03 21.01
CA THR A 59 3.89 -5.10 20.15
C THR A 59 3.12 -6.15 20.96
N SER A 60 3.52 -6.45 22.20
CA SER A 60 2.80 -7.39 23.06
C SER A 60 1.37 -6.97 23.40
N GLN A 61 1.04 -5.67 23.33
CA GLN A 61 -0.32 -5.17 23.61
C GLN A 61 -1.33 -5.61 22.56
N PHE A 62 -0.90 -5.87 21.33
CA PHE A 62 -1.77 -6.34 20.25
C PHE A 62 -2.45 -7.67 20.60
N ARG A 63 -1.89 -8.46 21.52
CA ARG A 63 -2.52 -9.69 22.04
C ARG A 63 -3.83 -9.45 22.79
N ARG A 64 -4.05 -8.23 23.28
CA ARG A 64 -5.25 -7.83 24.01
C ARG A 64 -6.30 -7.16 23.10
N LEU A 65 -5.91 -6.79 21.88
CA LEU A 65 -6.76 -6.13 20.90
C LEU A 65 -7.51 -7.17 20.05
N GLY A 66 -8.32 -8.01 20.70
CA GLY A 66 -9.00 -9.14 20.05
C GLY A 66 -10.09 -8.76 19.04
N HIS A 67 -10.46 -7.50 18.99
CA HIS A 67 -11.47 -6.96 18.06
C HIS A 67 -10.88 -6.09 16.95
N LEU A 68 -9.55 -5.98 16.88
CA LEU A 68 -8.87 -5.13 15.90
C LEU A 68 -9.10 -5.65 14.48
N ARG A 69 -9.53 -4.76 13.60
CA ARG A 69 -9.81 -5.03 12.19
C ARG A 69 -9.08 -4.07 11.27
N ASP A 70 -8.90 -2.83 11.70
CA ASP A 70 -8.28 -1.78 10.90
C ASP A 70 -6.99 -1.30 11.59
N LEU A 71 -5.85 -1.54 10.94
CA LEU A 71 -4.54 -1.15 11.45
C LEU A 71 -3.85 -0.23 10.45
N HIS A 72 -3.62 1.02 10.85
CA HIS A 72 -2.89 2.01 10.07
C HIS A 72 -1.65 2.48 10.83
N LEU A 73 -0.48 2.25 10.24
CA LEU A 73 0.81 2.59 10.78
C LEU A 73 1.57 3.43 9.75
N GLU A 74 1.69 4.73 10.00
CA GLU A 74 2.40 5.65 9.13
C GLU A 74 3.78 5.98 9.71
N SER A 75 4.80 5.73 8.90
CA SER A 75 6.22 5.83 9.28
C SER A 75 6.61 5.07 10.56
N PRO A 76 6.20 3.79 10.77
CA PRO A 76 6.53 3.05 11.98
C PRO A 76 7.98 2.52 11.95
N SER A 77 8.97 3.41 12.01
CA SER A 77 10.39 3.05 11.89
C SER A 77 10.88 2.02 12.93
N PHE A 78 10.20 1.91 14.07
CA PHE A 78 10.50 0.91 15.10
C PHE A 78 10.15 -0.53 14.71
N LEU A 79 9.39 -0.74 13.63
CA LEU A 79 9.02 -2.08 13.12
C LEU A 79 9.98 -2.62 12.06
N GLU A 80 10.98 -1.84 11.61
CA GLU A 80 11.96 -2.32 10.62
C GLU A 80 12.69 -3.57 11.15
N GLY A 81 12.55 -4.69 10.44
CA GLY A 81 13.11 -5.99 10.81
C GLY A 81 12.45 -6.68 12.01
N CYS A 82 11.35 -6.12 12.54
CA CYS A 82 10.65 -6.61 13.75
C CYS A 82 9.14 -6.73 13.54
N LEU A 83 8.64 -6.65 12.30
CA LEU A 83 7.20 -6.69 12.03
C LEU A 83 6.56 -8.00 12.52
N ASP A 84 7.32 -9.09 12.52
CA ASP A 84 6.91 -10.41 13.00
C ASP A 84 6.47 -10.41 14.47
N GLN A 85 7.09 -9.57 15.31
CA GLN A 85 6.74 -9.47 16.73
C GLN A 85 5.31 -8.95 16.92
N MET A 86 4.89 -7.98 16.10
CA MET A 86 3.53 -7.46 16.09
C MET A 86 2.56 -8.48 15.49
N LEU A 87 2.89 -9.04 14.32
CA LEU A 87 2.01 -9.97 13.60
C LEU A 87 1.67 -11.20 14.44
N ARG A 88 2.64 -11.77 15.18
CA ARG A 88 2.39 -12.92 16.09
C ARG A 88 1.45 -12.59 17.26
N CYS A 89 1.28 -11.31 17.56
CA CYS A 89 0.44 -10.84 18.65
C CYS A 89 -1.01 -10.62 18.23
N LEU A 90 -1.32 -10.53 16.93
CA LEU A 90 -2.68 -10.39 16.45
C LEU A 90 -3.52 -11.63 16.84
N LYS A 91 -4.83 -11.40 17.06
CA LYS A 91 -5.80 -12.43 17.49
C LYS A 91 -7.02 -12.53 16.59
N SER A 92 -7.20 -11.55 15.72
CA SER A 92 -8.29 -11.45 14.78
C SER A 92 -7.73 -11.19 13.38
N PRO A 93 -8.36 -11.72 12.34
CA PRO A 93 -8.03 -11.33 10.98
C PRO A 93 -8.33 -9.85 10.78
N LEU A 94 -7.45 -9.15 10.09
CA LEU A 94 -7.62 -7.74 9.74
C LEU A 94 -8.50 -7.62 8.48
N ASP A 95 -9.34 -6.58 8.46
CA ASP A 95 -10.07 -6.12 7.27
C ASP A 95 -9.21 -5.14 6.47
N SER A 96 -8.46 -4.25 7.14
CA SER A 96 -7.59 -3.27 6.51
C SER A 96 -6.22 -3.22 7.20
N LEU A 97 -5.16 -3.22 6.39
CA LEU A 97 -3.80 -3.00 6.84
C LEU A 97 -3.13 -1.93 5.99
N SER A 98 -2.62 -0.90 6.66
CA SER A 98 -1.84 0.17 6.04
C SER A 98 -0.54 0.32 6.81
N ILE A 99 0.59 0.12 6.14
CA ILE A 99 1.95 0.33 6.65
C ILE A 99 2.67 1.21 5.64
N THR A 100 2.80 2.50 5.93
CA THR A 100 3.20 3.48 4.92
C THR A 100 4.44 4.27 5.31
N LYS A 101 5.09 4.88 4.32
CA LYS A 101 6.20 5.84 4.49
C LYS A 101 7.29 5.34 5.44
N CYS A 102 7.70 4.09 5.32
CA CYS A 102 8.73 3.47 6.17
C CYS A 102 9.66 2.55 5.38
N TRP A 103 10.72 2.10 6.05
CA TRP A 103 11.62 1.08 5.55
C TRP A 103 11.21 -0.27 6.14
N LEU A 104 11.05 -1.26 5.29
CA LEU A 104 10.84 -2.66 5.67
C LEU A 104 11.98 -3.50 5.08
N ARG A 105 12.22 -4.67 5.68
CA ARG A 105 13.18 -5.66 5.17
C ARG A 105 12.47 -6.80 4.46
N ASP A 106 13.22 -7.55 3.65
CA ASP A 106 12.75 -8.79 3.02
C ASP A 106 12.04 -9.71 4.03
N SER A 107 12.58 -9.80 5.25
CA SER A 107 12.01 -10.58 6.34
C SER A 107 10.64 -10.08 6.76
N ASP A 108 10.42 -8.76 6.82
CA ASP A 108 9.15 -8.19 7.24
C ASP A 108 8.04 -8.53 6.24
N LEU A 109 8.28 -8.35 4.93
CA LEU A 109 7.34 -8.75 3.90
C LEU A 109 7.11 -10.27 3.85
N THR A 110 8.17 -11.06 4.10
CA THR A 110 8.05 -12.53 4.21
C THR A 110 7.14 -12.91 5.37
N HIS A 111 7.33 -12.33 6.55
CA HIS A 111 6.52 -12.58 7.73
C HIS A 111 5.08 -12.08 7.55
N LEU A 112 4.89 -10.94 6.89
CA LEU A 112 3.58 -10.43 6.54
C LEU A 112 2.83 -11.45 5.67
N SER A 113 3.45 -11.91 4.59
CA SER A 113 2.86 -12.89 3.66
C SER A 113 2.53 -14.24 4.32
N GLN A 114 3.30 -14.64 5.33
CA GLN A 114 3.08 -15.87 6.09
C GLN A 114 2.00 -15.74 7.18
N SER A 115 1.64 -14.52 7.58
CA SER A 115 0.70 -14.30 8.67
C SER A 115 -0.71 -14.81 8.31
N PRO A 116 -1.35 -15.62 9.17
CA PRO A 116 -2.72 -16.08 8.93
C PRO A 116 -3.73 -14.92 9.01
N ASP A 117 -3.46 -13.94 9.86
CA ASP A 117 -4.38 -12.84 10.19
C ASP A 117 -4.56 -11.84 9.05
N ILE A 118 -3.73 -11.90 8.00
CA ILE A 118 -3.88 -11.04 6.82
C ILE A 118 -4.64 -11.70 5.67
N SER A 119 -4.95 -12.99 5.76
CA SER A 119 -5.56 -13.75 4.64
C SER A 119 -6.96 -13.29 4.24
N GLN A 120 -7.60 -12.44 5.05
CA GLN A 120 -8.94 -11.89 4.82
C GLN A 120 -8.92 -10.38 4.51
N LEU A 121 -7.72 -9.80 4.31
CA LEU A 121 -7.59 -8.37 4.03
C LEU A 121 -8.44 -7.98 2.82
N LYS A 122 -9.19 -6.90 3.00
CA LYS A 122 -9.94 -6.20 1.95
C LYS A 122 -9.16 -5.00 1.45
N SER A 123 -8.37 -4.36 2.31
CA SER A 123 -7.55 -3.20 1.95
C SER A 123 -6.10 -3.41 2.38
N LEU A 124 -5.18 -3.22 1.43
CA LEU A 124 -3.74 -3.25 1.66
C LEU A 124 -3.11 -1.97 1.10
N ASP A 125 -2.47 -1.21 1.98
CA ASP A 125 -1.75 0.01 1.62
C ASP A 125 -0.31 -0.08 2.13
N LEU A 126 0.63 -0.12 1.18
CA LEU A 126 2.07 -0.10 1.42
C LEU A 126 2.71 1.15 0.82
N SER A 127 1.94 2.21 0.62
CA SER A 127 2.40 3.42 -0.04
C SER A 127 3.62 4.02 0.66
N GLY A 128 4.62 4.40 -0.13
CA GLY A 128 5.89 4.93 0.37
C GLY A 128 6.80 3.90 1.06
N VAL A 129 6.49 2.61 1.03
CA VAL A 129 7.44 1.55 1.36
C VAL A 129 8.33 1.28 0.15
N SER A 130 9.64 1.47 0.30
CA SER A 130 10.59 1.28 -0.80
C SER A 130 10.67 -0.19 -1.20
N MET A 131 10.18 -0.50 -2.41
CA MET A 131 10.20 -1.84 -2.97
C MET A 131 11.49 -2.14 -3.72
N THR A 132 12.30 -1.14 -4.08
CA THR A 132 13.47 -1.27 -4.96
C THR A 132 14.47 -2.36 -4.58
N ASP A 133 14.64 -2.61 -3.28
CA ASP A 133 15.63 -3.55 -2.76
C ASP A 133 15.05 -4.94 -2.46
N PHE A 134 13.72 -5.10 -2.57
CA PHE A 134 13.08 -6.40 -2.35
C PHE A 134 13.21 -7.32 -3.56
N ARG A 135 13.27 -8.61 -3.24
CA ARG A 135 13.06 -9.68 -4.22
C ARG A 135 11.67 -9.54 -4.87
N PRO A 136 11.56 -9.52 -6.21
CA PRO A 136 10.28 -9.35 -6.92
C PRO A 136 9.18 -10.31 -6.49
N GLU A 137 9.55 -11.53 -6.09
CA GLU A 137 8.61 -12.59 -5.70
C GLU A 137 7.89 -12.28 -4.37
N LEU A 138 8.42 -11.41 -3.52
CA LEU A 138 7.81 -11.11 -2.22
C LEU A 138 6.45 -10.44 -2.37
N LEU A 139 6.34 -9.46 -3.28
CA LEU A 139 5.06 -8.81 -3.55
C LEU A 139 4.08 -9.78 -4.20
N GLN A 140 4.56 -10.66 -5.09
CA GLN A 140 3.73 -11.71 -5.68
C GLN A 140 3.13 -12.62 -4.59
N VAL A 141 3.95 -13.15 -3.68
CA VAL A 141 3.51 -14.06 -2.61
C VAL A 141 2.51 -13.35 -1.67
N LEU A 142 2.74 -12.07 -1.37
CA LEU A 142 1.80 -11.28 -0.57
C LEU A 142 0.45 -11.13 -1.27
N LEU A 143 0.44 -10.79 -2.57
CA LEU A 143 -0.81 -10.65 -3.33
C LEU A 143 -1.54 -12.00 -3.47
N GLU A 144 -0.81 -13.09 -3.69
CA GLU A 144 -1.42 -14.44 -3.73
C GLU A 144 -2.12 -14.79 -2.42
N LYS A 145 -1.55 -14.37 -1.28
CA LYS A 145 -2.12 -14.59 0.05
C LYS A 145 -3.48 -13.91 0.24
N VAL A 146 -3.68 -12.74 -0.36
CA VAL A 146 -4.88 -11.89 -0.18
C VAL A 146 -5.81 -11.86 -1.40
N ALA A 147 -5.46 -12.55 -2.49
CA ALA A 147 -6.15 -12.48 -3.77
C ALA A 147 -7.66 -12.78 -3.70
N ALA A 148 -8.09 -13.61 -2.76
CA ALA A 148 -9.50 -13.97 -2.62
C ALA A 148 -10.38 -12.82 -2.09
N THR A 149 -9.82 -11.90 -1.30
CA THR A 149 -10.59 -10.91 -0.52
C THR A 149 -10.23 -9.46 -0.83
N LEU A 150 -9.05 -9.22 -1.41
CA LEU A 150 -8.54 -7.88 -1.64
C LEU A 150 -9.46 -7.07 -2.57
N GLN A 151 -9.86 -5.89 -2.10
CA GLN A 151 -10.72 -4.92 -2.76
C GLN A 151 -9.95 -3.64 -3.09
N ASP A 152 -9.03 -3.21 -2.23
CA ASP A 152 -8.27 -1.97 -2.42
C ASP A 152 -6.77 -2.25 -2.24
N LEU A 153 -5.98 -1.83 -3.23
CA LEU A 153 -4.53 -1.95 -3.23
C LEU A 153 -3.88 -0.60 -3.50
N ASP A 154 -3.08 -0.13 -2.56
CA ASP A 154 -2.26 1.07 -2.71
C ASP A 154 -0.77 0.74 -2.60
N LEU A 155 -0.06 0.99 -3.69
CA LEU A 155 1.39 0.81 -3.83
C LEU A 155 2.04 2.10 -4.37
N ASP A 156 1.46 3.25 -4.03
CA ASP A 156 1.98 4.54 -4.45
C ASP A 156 3.39 4.79 -3.90
N VAL A 157 4.26 5.45 -4.67
CA VAL A 157 5.56 5.96 -4.18
C VAL A 157 6.47 4.81 -3.67
N CYS A 158 6.27 3.59 -4.16
CA CYS A 158 7.02 2.41 -3.74
C CYS A 158 8.34 2.21 -4.50
N GLY A 159 8.61 2.98 -5.56
CA GLY A 159 9.78 2.75 -6.41
C GLY A 159 9.72 1.44 -7.21
N ILE A 160 8.52 0.92 -7.45
CA ILE A 160 8.28 -0.30 -8.23
C ILE A 160 8.81 -0.10 -9.66
N THR A 161 9.63 -1.05 -10.10
CA THR A 161 10.15 -1.15 -11.47
C THR A 161 9.28 -2.08 -12.32
N ASP A 162 9.48 -2.06 -13.65
CA ASP A 162 8.81 -2.99 -14.55
C ASP A 162 9.04 -4.47 -14.17
N SER A 163 10.25 -4.85 -13.73
CA SER A 163 10.53 -6.24 -13.35
C SER A 163 9.77 -6.66 -12.08
N GLN A 164 9.62 -5.76 -11.12
CA GLN A 164 8.85 -6.02 -9.89
C GLN A 164 7.35 -6.08 -10.17
N LEU A 165 6.86 -5.18 -11.02
CA LEU A 165 5.50 -5.20 -11.52
C LEU A 165 5.20 -6.54 -12.22
N GLU A 166 6.03 -6.92 -13.19
CA GLU A 166 5.85 -8.15 -13.97
C GLU A 166 5.81 -9.41 -13.11
N ALA A 167 6.62 -9.47 -12.05
CA ALA A 167 6.59 -10.59 -11.11
C ALA A 167 5.25 -10.71 -10.36
N CYS A 168 4.60 -9.58 -10.03
CA CYS A 168 3.36 -9.60 -9.25
C CYS A 168 2.08 -9.61 -10.11
N LEU A 169 2.16 -9.31 -11.42
CA LEU A 169 1.00 -9.31 -12.34
C LEU A 169 0.17 -10.61 -12.34
N PRO A 170 0.75 -11.83 -12.31
CA PRO A 170 -0.03 -13.07 -12.24
C PRO A 170 -0.84 -13.22 -10.95
N ALA A 171 -0.34 -12.68 -9.83
CA ALA A 171 -1.05 -12.68 -8.56
C ALA A 171 -2.16 -11.61 -8.57
N LEU A 172 -1.85 -10.41 -9.07
CA LEU A 172 -2.79 -9.30 -9.18
C LEU A 172 -4.00 -9.66 -10.05
N SER A 173 -3.80 -10.35 -11.18
CA SER A 173 -4.90 -10.76 -12.07
C SER A 173 -5.84 -11.80 -11.45
N ARG A 174 -5.48 -12.38 -10.30
CA ARG A 174 -6.33 -13.30 -9.53
C ARG A 174 -7.14 -12.60 -8.43
N CYS A 175 -6.91 -11.30 -8.21
CA CYS A 175 -7.64 -10.50 -7.23
C CYS A 175 -9.06 -10.15 -7.72
N SER A 176 -9.93 -11.14 -7.84
CA SER A 176 -11.27 -10.99 -8.47
C SER A 176 -12.19 -9.97 -7.78
N GLN A 177 -11.94 -9.68 -6.50
CA GLN A 177 -12.70 -8.70 -5.71
C GLN A 177 -12.13 -7.27 -5.81
N LEU A 178 -10.99 -7.07 -6.49
CA LEU A 178 -10.29 -5.79 -6.54
C LEU A 178 -11.16 -4.73 -7.23
N ARG A 179 -11.36 -3.61 -6.54
CA ARG A 179 -12.16 -2.45 -6.93
C ARG A 179 -11.29 -1.24 -7.23
N SER A 180 -10.20 -1.08 -6.47
CA SER A 180 -9.26 0.02 -6.59
C SER A 180 -7.81 -0.47 -6.63
N VAL A 181 -7.01 0.09 -7.53
CA VAL A 181 -5.56 -0.09 -7.56
C VAL A 181 -4.87 1.24 -7.82
N SER A 182 -3.86 1.55 -7.01
CA SER A 182 -3.00 2.72 -7.16
C SER A 182 -1.52 2.35 -7.20
N LEU A 183 -0.81 2.87 -8.19
CA LEU A 183 0.63 2.71 -8.41
C LEU A 183 1.31 4.06 -8.71
N CYS A 184 0.68 5.18 -8.37
CA CYS A 184 1.19 6.52 -8.63
C CYS A 184 2.59 6.73 -8.04
N GLY A 185 3.41 7.58 -8.67
CA GLY A 185 4.77 7.85 -8.20
C GLY A 185 5.78 6.69 -8.38
N ASN A 186 5.39 5.57 -8.98
CA ASN A 186 6.32 4.53 -9.44
C ASN A 186 6.90 4.85 -10.84
N LEU A 187 7.98 4.17 -11.21
CA LEU A 187 8.68 4.37 -12.48
C LEU A 187 8.38 3.22 -13.44
N LEU A 188 7.20 3.27 -14.07
CA LEU A 188 6.74 2.25 -15.01
C LEU A 188 6.94 2.70 -16.44
N SER A 189 7.49 1.85 -17.29
CA SER A 189 7.58 2.12 -18.73
C SER A 189 6.21 1.98 -19.41
N THR A 190 6.12 2.46 -20.65
CA THR A 190 4.92 2.26 -21.48
C THR A 190 4.63 0.77 -21.68
N ALA A 191 5.67 -0.06 -21.83
CA ALA A 191 5.53 -1.50 -21.97
C ALA A 191 5.06 -2.17 -20.66
N GLY A 192 5.57 -1.72 -19.50
CA GLY A 192 5.11 -2.18 -18.19
C GLY A 192 3.63 -1.84 -17.96
N MET A 193 3.23 -0.62 -18.31
CA MET A 193 1.83 -0.19 -18.25
C MET A 193 0.93 -1.00 -19.18
N GLU A 194 1.35 -1.28 -20.42
CA GLU A 194 0.60 -2.13 -21.35
C GLU A 194 0.34 -3.52 -20.76
N LYS A 195 1.36 -4.15 -20.16
CA LYS A 195 1.21 -5.44 -19.47
C LYS A 195 0.23 -5.35 -18.30
N LEU A 196 0.36 -4.31 -17.46
CA LEU A 196 -0.56 -4.05 -16.35
C LEU A 196 -2.01 -3.97 -16.83
N LEU A 197 -2.30 -3.16 -17.86
CA LEU A 197 -3.65 -3.00 -18.40
C LEU A 197 -4.27 -4.31 -18.89
N ARG A 198 -3.47 -5.16 -19.54
CA ARG A 198 -3.93 -6.49 -19.98
C ARG A 198 -4.25 -7.40 -18.80
N HIS A 199 -3.44 -7.36 -17.74
CA HIS A 199 -3.65 -8.16 -16.55
C HIS A 199 -4.79 -7.65 -15.65
N THR A 200 -5.08 -6.34 -15.65
CA THR A 200 -6.22 -5.79 -14.90
C THR A 200 -7.54 -5.90 -15.68
N ALA A 201 -7.49 -6.05 -17.01
CA ALA A 201 -8.69 -6.20 -17.85
C ALA A 201 -9.57 -7.40 -17.49
N VAL A 202 -9.01 -8.44 -16.88
CA VAL A 202 -9.76 -9.64 -16.48
C VAL A 202 -10.45 -9.49 -15.13
N LEU A 203 -10.21 -8.39 -14.40
CA LEU A 203 -10.75 -8.17 -13.05
C LEU A 203 -12.17 -7.59 -13.12
N PRO A 204 -13.20 -8.36 -12.73
CA PRO A 204 -14.60 -7.99 -12.99
C PRO A 204 -15.10 -6.83 -12.10
N CYS A 205 -14.47 -6.65 -10.93
CA CYS A 205 -14.85 -5.66 -9.93
C CYS A 205 -14.06 -4.36 -10.01
N LEU A 206 -13.05 -4.26 -10.88
CA LEU A 206 -12.16 -3.11 -10.92
C LEU A 206 -12.90 -1.88 -11.47
N ARG A 207 -12.83 -0.76 -10.74
CA ARG A 207 -13.52 0.50 -11.07
C ARG A 207 -12.59 1.71 -11.02
N GLN A 208 -11.56 1.64 -10.19
CA GLN A 208 -10.63 2.75 -9.98
C GLN A 208 -9.21 2.28 -10.26
N GLU A 209 -8.60 2.88 -11.28
CA GLU A 209 -7.22 2.62 -11.67
C GLU A 209 -6.46 3.94 -11.64
N ARG A 210 -5.37 3.98 -10.87
CA ARG A 210 -4.50 5.16 -10.74
C ARG A 210 -3.07 4.75 -11.01
N TYR A 211 -2.50 5.28 -12.09
CA TYR A 211 -1.17 4.90 -12.57
C TYR A 211 -0.29 6.12 -12.76
N PRO A 212 1.04 5.97 -12.70
CA PRO A 212 1.95 7.05 -13.05
C PRO A 212 1.86 7.31 -14.56
N ALA A 213 2.19 8.51 -15.01
CA ALA A 213 2.51 8.71 -16.41
C ALA A 213 3.70 7.81 -16.81
N PRO A 214 3.70 7.21 -18.02
CA PRO A 214 4.78 6.35 -18.45
C PRO A 214 6.12 7.05 -18.31
N GLN A 215 7.16 6.33 -17.89
CA GLN A 215 8.48 6.88 -17.63
C GLN A 215 9.06 7.64 -18.83
N GLU A 216 8.74 7.21 -20.05
CA GLU A 216 9.16 7.85 -21.30
C GLU A 216 8.50 9.23 -21.54
N SER A 217 7.53 9.62 -20.72
CA SER A 217 6.93 10.95 -20.69
C SER A 217 7.86 11.99 -20.08
N TYR A 218 8.97 11.58 -19.45
CA TYR A 218 9.87 12.49 -18.74
C TYR A 218 11.27 12.51 -19.37
N ARG A 219 11.92 13.68 -19.32
CA ARG A 219 13.38 13.79 -19.54
C ARG A 219 14.15 13.30 -18.30
N PRO A 220 15.47 13.02 -18.43
CA PRO A 220 16.35 12.96 -17.28
C PRO A 220 16.12 14.17 -16.37
N ARG A 221 16.09 13.95 -15.05
CA ARG A 221 15.72 14.93 -13.99
C ARG A 221 14.21 15.21 -13.83
N GLY A 222 13.34 14.44 -14.49
CA GLY A 222 11.90 14.45 -14.20
C GLY A 222 11.13 15.59 -14.86
N VAL A 223 11.63 16.21 -15.93
CA VAL A 223 10.86 17.24 -16.64
C VAL A 223 9.83 16.57 -17.55
N LEU A 224 8.54 16.86 -17.36
CA LEU A 224 7.44 16.32 -18.17
C LEU A 224 7.50 16.85 -19.62
N LEU A 225 7.34 15.94 -20.58
CA LEU A 225 7.25 16.23 -22.00
C LEU A 225 5.80 16.09 -22.46
N GLU A 226 5.02 17.17 -22.41
CA GLU A 226 3.58 17.16 -22.71
C GLU A 226 3.24 16.51 -24.07
N ALA A 227 3.98 16.85 -25.13
CA ALA A 227 3.76 16.25 -26.46
C ALA A 227 4.02 14.74 -26.48
N ARG A 228 5.01 14.27 -25.71
CA ARG A 228 5.34 12.85 -25.60
C ARG A 228 4.30 12.12 -24.76
N LEU A 229 3.87 12.72 -23.65
CA LEU A 229 2.78 12.21 -22.83
C LEU A 229 1.50 12.06 -23.66
N ALA A 230 1.12 13.07 -24.45
CA ALA A 230 -0.05 13.01 -25.31
C ALA A 230 0.02 11.84 -26.31
N GLN A 231 1.20 11.61 -26.91
CA GLN A 231 1.43 10.48 -27.80
C GLN A 231 1.27 9.13 -27.08
N LEU A 232 1.88 8.98 -25.90
CA LEU A 232 1.81 7.73 -25.14
C LEU A 232 0.40 7.47 -24.60
N ARG A 233 -0.33 8.52 -24.21
CA ARG A 233 -1.75 8.41 -23.83
C ARG A 233 -2.61 7.92 -24.99
N ALA A 234 -2.35 8.37 -26.21
CA ALA A 234 -3.02 7.85 -27.39
C ALA A 234 -2.73 6.35 -27.59
N GLN A 235 -1.48 5.90 -27.39
CA GLN A 235 -1.11 4.48 -27.47
C GLN A 235 -1.82 3.63 -26.40
N LEU A 236 -1.83 4.09 -25.15
CA LEU A 236 -2.56 3.43 -24.07
C LEU A 236 -4.07 3.36 -24.36
N LEU A 237 -4.65 4.42 -24.93
CA LEU A 237 -6.05 4.43 -25.34
C LEU A 237 -6.35 3.39 -26.42
N GLU A 238 -5.47 3.17 -27.40
CA GLU A 238 -5.64 2.08 -28.38
C GLU A 238 -5.62 0.70 -27.70
N ILE A 239 -4.72 0.47 -26.74
CA ILE A 239 -4.70 -0.78 -25.97
C ILE A 239 -6.03 -0.98 -25.23
N LEU A 240 -6.59 0.08 -24.63
CA LEU A 240 -7.89 0.02 -23.95
C LEU A 240 -9.04 -0.28 -24.92
N ARG A 241 -8.99 0.24 -26.14
CA ARG A 241 -9.96 -0.05 -27.21
C ARG A 241 -9.91 -1.54 -27.57
N ASP A 242 -8.72 -2.09 -27.76
CA ASP A 242 -8.51 -3.51 -28.06
C ASP A 242 -9.01 -4.43 -26.94
N LEU A 243 -8.89 -3.98 -25.68
CA LEU A 243 -9.38 -4.71 -24.50
C LEU A 243 -10.91 -4.67 -24.34
N GLY A 244 -11.61 -3.78 -25.06
CA GLY A 244 -13.07 -3.82 -25.21
C GLY A 244 -13.93 -3.48 -23.98
N HIS A 245 -13.34 -3.22 -22.80
CA HIS A 245 -14.09 -2.96 -21.56
C HIS A 245 -13.97 -1.50 -21.10
N PRO A 246 -15.10 -0.78 -20.88
CA PRO A 246 -15.09 0.57 -20.37
C PRO A 246 -14.35 0.70 -19.05
N ARG A 247 -13.45 1.68 -18.97
CA ARG A 247 -12.70 1.98 -17.75
C ARG A 247 -12.19 3.41 -17.75
N ILE A 248 -11.98 3.94 -16.56
CA ILE A 248 -11.39 5.26 -16.33
C ILE A 248 -10.09 5.06 -15.59
N ILE A 249 -8.98 5.41 -16.24
CA ILE A 249 -7.65 5.34 -15.67
C ILE A 249 -7.18 6.76 -15.39
N TRP A 250 -6.77 7.04 -14.17
CA TRP A 250 -6.19 8.31 -13.80
C TRP A 250 -4.67 8.23 -13.93
N ILE A 251 -4.10 9.13 -14.74
CA ILE A 251 -2.66 9.24 -14.92
C ILE A 251 -2.14 10.38 -14.05
N SER A 252 -1.24 10.06 -13.12
CA SER A 252 -0.52 11.08 -12.33
C SER A 252 0.58 11.70 -13.18
N LEU A 253 0.55 13.03 -13.30
CA LEU A 253 1.52 13.83 -14.05
C LEU A 253 2.79 14.15 -13.27
N SER A 254 2.79 13.88 -11.96
CA SER A 254 3.89 14.24 -11.09
C SER A 254 5.04 13.24 -11.26
N PRO A 255 6.22 13.70 -11.73
CA PRO A 255 7.41 12.86 -11.75
C PRO A 255 7.93 12.76 -10.33
N CYS A 256 8.04 11.54 -9.84
CA CYS A 256 8.99 11.14 -8.80
C CYS A 256 8.50 11.23 -7.33
N PRO A 257 8.92 10.27 -6.48
CA PRO A 257 8.55 10.15 -5.07
C PRO A 257 9.37 11.04 -4.11
N ARG A 258 10.20 11.97 -4.64
CA ARG A 258 10.95 12.97 -3.83
C ARG A 258 10.16 14.24 -3.54
N CYS A 259 9.02 14.41 -4.19
CA CYS A 259 8.08 15.49 -3.97
C CYS A 259 7.21 15.05 -2.80
N GLY A 260 7.49 15.56 -1.59
CA GLY A 260 6.68 15.25 -0.41
C GLY A 260 5.19 15.51 -0.65
N GLU A 261 4.36 14.62 -0.12
CA GLU A 261 2.90 14.65 0.08
C GLU A 261 1.99 14.88 -1.16
N ASP A 262 2.48 15.44 -2.28
CA ASP A 262 1.63 16.04 -3.34
C ASP A 262 1.50 15.19 -4.65
N VAL A 263 1.68 13.87 -4.58
CA VAL A 263 1.79 13.00 -5.79
C VAL A 263 0.45 12.82 -6.54
N CYS A 264 -0.69 13.11 -5.90
CA CYS A 264 -2.03 12.80 -6.42
C CYS A 264 -2.92 14.01 -6.75
N HIS A 265 -2.41 15.25 -6.69
CA HIS A 265 -3.22 16.44 -6.96
C HIS A 265 -3.33 16.82 -8.45
N HIS A 266 -2.40 16.34 -9.28
CA HIS A 266 -2.39 16.59 -10.73
C HIS A 266 -2.63 15.29 -11.51
N MET A 267 -3.90 14.91 -11.56
CA MET A 267 -4.36 13.70 -12.25
C MET A 267 -5.08 14.08 -13.55
N GLU A 268 -4.75 13.38 -14.63
CA GLU A 268 -5.48 13.49 -15.89
C GLU A 268 -6.11 12.15 -16.26
N PRO A 269 -7.43 12.10 -16.52
CA PRO A 269 -8.09 10.84 -16.83
C PRO A 269 -7.84 10.43 -18.29
N ILE A 270 -7.59 9.14 -18.52
CA ILE A 270 -7.82 8.46 -19.80
C ILE A 270 -9.18 7.77 -19.66
N VAL A 271 -10.18 8.30 -20.36
CA VAL A 271 -11.54 7.76 -20.34
C VAL A 271 -11.75 6.92 -21.60
N TYR A 272 -11.96 5.62 -21.42
CA TYR A 272 -12.49 4.77 -22.47
C TYR A 272 -13.93 4.40 -22.15
N SER A 273 -14.86 4.92 -22.96
CA SER A 273 -16.26 4.53 -22.98
C SER A 273 -16.51 3.66 -24.20
N CYS A 274 -17.21 2.54 -24.04
CA CYS A 274 -17.61 1.72 -25.18
C CYS A 274 -18.44 2.59 -26.15
N PRO A 275 -18.19 2.56 -27.46
CA PRO A 275 -19.12 3.15 -28.41
C PRO A 275 -20.49 2.48 -28.21
N ALA A 276 -21.55 3.28 -28.07
CA ALA A 276 -22.90 2.74 -27.96
C ALA A 276 -23.16 1.76 -29.12
N PRO A 277 -23.81 0.61 -28.90
CA PRO A 277 -24.16 -0.28 -29.99
C PRO A 277 -25.03 0.50 -30.98
N ALA A 278 -24.57 0.56 -32.23
CA ALA A 278 -25.27 1.17 -33.36
C ALA A 278 -26.53 0.38 -33.74
#